data_AF-A0A0B6AQU6-F1
#
_entry.id   AF-A0A0B6AQU6-F1
#
_cell.length_a   1.000
_cell.length_b   1.000
_cell.length_c   1.000
_cell.angle_alpha   90.00
_cell.angle_beta   90.00
_cell.angle_gamma   90.00
#
_symmetry.space_group_name_H-M   'P 1'
#
loop_
_entity.id
_entity.type
_entity.pdbx_description
1 polymer ?
#
loop_
_entity_poly.entity_id
_entity_poly.type
_entity_poly.pdbx_seq_one_letter_code
_entity_poly.pdbx_strand_id
1 'polypeptide(L)' 'MKILVKFKDGMVIEVPIQEGSGFLGQGNLLELIRKGKELNSTIQFGDLERRYSDLYSYEIIL' A
#
# COMPACT_ATOMS: atom_id res chain seq x y z
N MET A 1 1.53 -10.42 11.31
CA MET A 1 0.98 -9.11 10.93
C MET A 1 1.12 -8.84 9.43
N LYS A 2 0.03 -8.46 8.79
CA LYS A 2 -0.04 -8.12 7.35
C LYS A 2 -1.05 -7.01 7.11
N ILE A 3 -0.91 -6.32 5.99
CA ILE A 3 -1.89 -5.32 5.51
C ILE A 3 -2.55 -5.87 4.26
N LEU A 4 -3.87 -5.95 4.25
CA LEU A 4 -4.63 -6.13 3.02
C LEU A 4 -4.95 -4.76 2.43
N VAL A 5 -4.55 -4.54 1.18
CA VAL A 5 -4.82 -3.31 0.43
C VAL A 5 -5.85 -3.62 -0.63
N LYS A 6 -6.99 -2.93 -0.62
CA LYS A 6 -8.10 -3.15 -1.57
C LYS A 6 -8.23 -1.95 -2.50
N PHE A 7 -8.31 -2.20 -3.80
CA PHE A 7 -8.47 -1.20 -4.83
C PHE A 7 -9.90 -1.18 -5.39
N LYS A 8 -10.27 -0.08 -6.06
CA LYS A 8 -11.59 0.13 -6.67
C LYS A 8 -11.93 -0.88 -7.77
N ASP A 9 -10.91 -1.45 -8.41
CA ASP A 9 -11.05 -2.51 -9.42
C ASP A 9 -11.33 -3.90 -8.80
N GLY A 10 -11.38 -3.99 -7.47
CA GLY A 10 -11.56 -5.25 -6.74
C GLY A 10 -10.25 -6.00 -6.47
N MET A 11 -9.10 -5.48 -6.90
CA MET A 11 -7.80 -6.08 -6.58
C MET A 11 -7.52 -5.99 -5.09
N VAL A 12 -7.04 -7.10 -4.52
CA VAL A 12 -6.58 -7.16 -3.13
C VAL A 12 -5.11 -7.59 -3.12
N ILE A 13 -4.27 -6.76 -2.53
CA ILE A 13 -2.84 -7.05 -2.34
C ILE A 13 -2.60 -7.35 -0.87
N GLU A 14 -1.98 -8.50 -0.60
CA GLU A 14 -1.50 -8.84 0.73
C GLU A 14 -0.06 -8.38 0.89
N VAL A 15 0.18 -7.54 1.89
CA VAL A 15 1.48 -6.95 2.19
C VAL A 15 1.97 -7.51 3.53
N PRO A 16 2.97 -8.40 3.55
CA PRO A 16 3.53 -8.91 4.79
C PRO A 16 4.27 -7.78 5.54
N ILE A 17 3.98 -7.62 6.83
CA ILE A 17 4.75 -6.71 7.69
C ILE A 17 5.82 -7.55 8.38
N GLN A 18 7.04 -7.47 7.85
CA GLN A 18 8.22 -8.10 8.44
C GLN A 18 9.16 -7.00 8.96
N GLU A 19 9.62 -7.12 10.22
CA GLU A 19 10.63 -6.22 10.76
C GLU A 19 11.92 -6.31 9.92
N GLY A 20 12.41 -5.17 9.45
CA GLY A 20 13.62 -5.11 8.62
C GLY A 20 13.40 -5.37 7.12
N SER A 21 12.19 -5.73 6.69
CA SER A 21 11.80 -5.65 5.28
C SER A 21 11.57 -4.18 4.93
N GLY A 22 12.68 -3.48 4.71
CA GLY A 22 12.65 -2.22 3.99
C GLY A 22 11.82 -2.45 2.73
N PHE A 23 10.72 -1.71 2.62
CA PHE A 23 10.03 -1.46 1.36
C PHE A 23 11.09 -0.91 0.40
N LEU A 24 11.78 -1.81 -0.31
CA LEU A 24 12.81 -1.51 -1.31
C LEU A 24 12.08 -1.00 -2.56
N GLY A 25 11.66 0.26 -2.48
CA GLY A 25 10.87 0.93 -3.51
C GLY A 25 10.18 2.11 -2.86
N GLN A 26 10.74 3.30 -3.05
CA GLN A 26 10.46 4.53 -2.33
C GLN A 26 8.98 4.80 -2.07
N GLY A 27 8.65 4.94 -0.77
CA GLY A 27 7.35 5.38 -0.28
C GLY A 27 6.66 4.28 0.54
N ASN A 28 6.98 4.19 1.83
CA ASN A 28 6.29 3.31 2.78
C ASN A 28 4.78 3.44 2.56
N LEU A 29 4.08 2.35 2.20
CA LEU A 29 2.62 2.32 2.14
C LEU A 29 2.01 2.88 3.43
N LEU A 30 2.64 2.61 4.58
CA LEU A 30 2.29 3.18 5.88
C LEU A 30 2.50 4.69 5.97
N GLU A 31 3.55 5.24 5.36
CA GLU A 31 3.73 6.69 5.24
C GLU A 31 2.77 7.31 4.23
N LEU A 32 2.43 6.63 3.12
CA LEU A 32 1.45 7.09 2.14
C LEU A 32 0.04 7.13 2.74
N ILE A 33 -0.33 6.09 3.50
CA ILE A 33 -1.57 6.04 4.28
C ILE A 33 -1.58 7.15 5.34
N ARG A 34 -0.45 7.39 6.04
CA ARG A 34 -0.33 8.48 7.02
C ARG A 34 -0.33 9.88 6.40
N LYS A 35 0.26 10.05 5.20
CA LYS A 35 0.30 11.32 4.46
C LYS A 35 -1.02 11.60 3.74
N GLY A 36 -1.81 10.57 3.42
CA GLY A 36 -3.27 10.59 3.26
C GLY A 36 -3.90 11.63 2.33
N LYS A 37 -3.14 12.38 1.52
CA LYS A 37 -3.68 13.60 0.89
C LYS A 37 -3.19 13.91 -0.51
N GLU A 38 -2.22 13.19 -1.05
CA GLU A 38 -1.77 13.44 -2.42
C GLU A 38 -2.44 12.43 -3.36
N LEU A 39 -3.53 12.86 -3.99
CA LEU A 39 -4.32 12.08 -4.96
C LEU A 39 -3.48 11.54 -6.13
N ASN A 40 -2.30 12.11 -6.37
CA ASN A 40 -1.38 11.75 -7.45
C ASN A 40 -0.25 10.81 -7.03
N SER A 41 -0.19 10.40 -5.76
CA SER A 41 0.85 9.47 -5.31
C SER A 41 0.66 8.08 -5.91
N THR A 42 1.75 7.43 -6.29
CA THR A 42 1.76 6.03 -6.68
C THR A 42 2.18 5.16 -5.50
N ILE A 43 1.63 3.95 -5.45
CA ILE A 43 1.93 2.89 -4.51
C ILE A 43 2.62 1.79 -5.33
N GLN A 44 3.86 1.47 -4.97
CA GLN A 44 4.62 0.41 -5.61
C GLN A 44 4.63 -0.85 -4.73
N PHE A 45 4.35 -2.00 -5.36
CA PHE A 45 4.36 -3.33 -4.77
C PHE A 45 5.28 -4.22 -5.63
N GLY A 46 6.59 -4.18 -5.36
CA GLY A 46 7.57 -4.81 -6.25
C GLY A 46 7.49 -4.19 -7.65
N ASP A 47 7.23 -5.01 -8.68
CA ASP A 47 7.06 -4.58 -10.07
C ASP A 47 5.67 -3.98 -10.39
N LEU A 48 4.73 -4.04 -9.44
CA LEU A 48 3.37 -3.54 -9.63
C LEU A 48 3.25 -2.10 -9.12
N GLU A 49 2.87 -1.18 -9.99
CA GLU A 49 2.55 0.20 -9.61
C GLU A 49 1.03 0.45 -9.68
N ARG A 50 0.50 1.10 -8.64
CA ARG A 50 -0.91 1.52 -8.54
C ARG A 50 -1.03 2.97 -8.12
N ARG A 51 -2.11 3.65 -8.47
CA ARG A 51 -2.37 5.01 -7.96
C ARG A 51 -3.04 4.96 -6.60
N TYR A 52 -2.68 5.89 -5.72
CA TYR A 52 -3.35 6.06 -4.43
C TYR A 52 -4.83 6.44 -4.62
N SER A 53 -5.19 7.15 -5.69
CA SER A 53 -6.59 7.44 -6.04
C SER A 53 -7.46 6.19 -6.23
N ASP A 54 -6.83 5.05 -6.54
CA ASP A 54 -7.51 3.78 -6.77
C ASP A 54 -7.60 2.95 -5.48
N LEU A 55 -6.91 3.35 -4.41
CA LEU A 55 -7.02 2.74 -3.09
C LEU A 55 -8.44 2.96 -2.55
N TYR A 56 -9.14 1.86 -2.29
CA TYR A 56 -10.48 1.87 -1.72
C TYR A 56 -10.44 1.74 -0.19
N SER A 57 -9.67 0.78 0.32
CA SER A 57 -9.53 0.55 1.76
C SER A 57 -8.26 -0.23 2.06
N TYR A 58 -7.82 -0.21 3.31
CA TYR A 58 -6.78 -1.13 3.80
C TYR A 58 -7.21 -1.71 5.16
N GLU A 59 -6.74 -2.92 5.47
CA GLU A 59 -7.04 -3.63 6.71
C GLU A 59 -5.76 -4.22 7.29
N ILE A 60 -5.52 -4.00 8.58
CA ILE A 60 -4.36 -4.56 9.29
C ILE A 60 -4.82 -5.82 10.01
N ILE A 61 -4.18 -6.94 9.69
CA ILE A 61 -4.41 -8.24 10.32
C ILE A 61 -3.20 -8.53 11.18
N LEU A 62 -3.41 -8.63 12.50
CA LEU A 62 -2.37 -8.91 13.49
C LEU A 62 -1.82 -10.33 13.34
#